data_AF-A0A964V7T8-F1
#
_entry.id   AF-A0A964V7T8-F1
#
_cell.length_a   1.000
_cell.length_b   1.000
_cell.length_c   1.000
_cell.angle_alpha   90.00
_cell.angle_beta   90.00
_cell.angle_gamma   90.00
#
_symmetry.space_group_name_H-M   'P 1'
#
loop_
_entity.id
_entity.type
_entity.pdbx_description
1 polymer ?
#
loop_
_entity_poly.entity_id
_entity_poly.type
_entity_poly.pdbx_seq_one_letter_code
_entity_poly.pdbx_strand_id
1 'polypeptide(L)'
;MPTTDRPIQLLEERRRTLQQAVGRPLRTPAGSTGPALTAKGRRHLIEELEELYWNDLEWENVTEEERMEGGSLPELTFPGVLALVRGLLLTEVIEGSAAMPEPRPEVVEDFFGFLSGRILALRREAAGGPGEEGDRAALELRMTAALLDRALLEYHRLSPEDVGTLE
;
A
#
# COMPACT_ATOMS: atom_id res chain seq x y z
N MET A 1 -10.39 -25.01 -2.40
CA MET A 1 -9.56 -24.28 -3.39
C MET A 1 -8.65 -23.34 -2.63
N PRO A 2 -7.39 -23.15 -3.02
CA PRO A 2 -6.42 -22.46 -2.19
C PRO A 2 -6.85 -20.99 -2.04
N THR A 3 -6.76 -20.48 -0.82
CA THR A 3 -7.16 -19.13 -0.39
C THR A 3 -6.33 -17.99 -0.99
N THR A 4 -5.37 -18.32 -1.86
CA THR A 4 -4.42 -17.39 -2.48
C THR A 4 -5.04 -16.47 -3.53
N ASP A 5 -6.19 -16.84 -4.10
CA ASP A 5 -6.85 -16.02 -5.13
C ASP A 5 -7.57 -14.80 -4.54
N ARG A 6 -7.95 -14.84 -3.26
CA ARG A 6 -8.78 -13.78 -2.65
C ARG A 6 -8.04 -12.45 -2.50
N PRO A 7 -6.77 -12.40 -2.04
CA PRO A 7 -6.01 -11.15 -2.03
C PRO A 7 -5.87 -10.54 -3.44
N ILE A 8 -5.60 -11.37 -4.45
CA ILE A 8 -5.49 -10.94 -5.85
C ILE A 8 -6.82 -10.38 -6.33
N GLN A 9 -7.93 -11.06 -6.05
CA GLN A 9 -9.27 -10.59 -6.42
C GLN A 9 -9.61 -9.24 -5.78
N LEU A 10 -9.25 -9.03 -4.51
CA LEU A 10 -9.44 -7.76 -3.83
C LEU A 10 -8.63 -6.65 -4.50
N LEU A 11 -7.36 -6.92 -4.81
CA LEU A 11 -6.50 -5.96 -5.50
C LEU A 11 -7.03 -5.60 -6.89
N GLU A 12 -7.44 -6.60 -7.68
CA GLU A 12 -8.04 -6.39 -9.00
C GLU A 12 -9.36 -5.62 -8.95
N GLU A 13 -10.19 -5.88 -7.93
CA GLU A 13 -11.41 -5.12 -7.68
C GLU A 13 -11.09 -3.66 -7.36
N ARG A 14 -10.13 -3.41 -6.48
CA ARG A 14 -9.67 -2.05 -6.14
C ARG A 14 -9.14 -1.30 -7.35
N ARG A 15 -8.29 -1.94 -8.18
CA ARG A 15 -7.81 -1.36 -9.44
C ARG A 15 -8.94 -1.07 -10.41
N ARG A 16 -9.93 -1.96 -10.50
CA ARG A 16 -11.10 -1.73 -11.37
C ARG A 16 -11.91 -0.51 -10.92
N THR A 17 -12.18 -0.39 -9.63
CA THR A 17 -12.87 0.78 -9.06
C THR A 17 -12.09 2.06 -9.34
N LEU A 18 -10.77 2.04 -9.11
CA LEU A 18 -9.90 3.16 -9.43
C LEU A 18 -9.92 3.51 -10.93
N GLN A 19 -9.85 2.52 -11.82
CA GLN A 19 -9.92 2.73 -13.26
C GLN A 19 -11.27 3.34 -13.70
N GLN A 20 -12.37 2.89 -13.08
CA GLN A 20 -13.70 3.44 -13.35
C GLN A 20 -13.81 4.90 -12.90
N ALA A 21 -13.27 5.23 -11.74
CA ALA A 21 -13.26 6.59 -11.21
C ALA A 21 -12.46 7.56 -12.12
N VAL A 22 -11.27 7.15 -12.58
CA VAL A 22 -10.43 7.99 -13.46
C VAL A 22 -10.95 8.03 -14.91
N GLY A 23 -11.79 7.07 -15.31
CA GLY A 23 -12.38 7.03 -16.66
C GLY A 23 -11.39 6.72 -17.79
N ARG A 24 -10.18 6.24 -17.48
CA ARG A 24 -9.14 5.84 -18.44
C ARG A 24 -8.35 4.63 -17.93
N PRO A 25 -7.67 3.87 -18.82
CA PRO A 25 -6.80 2.79 -18.38
C PRO A 25 -5.72 3.27 -17.39
N LEU A 26 -5.47 2.47 -16.35
CA LEU A 26 -4.44 2.78 -15.37
C LEU A 26 -3.04 2.58 -15.96
N ARG A 27 -2.13 3.50 -15.65
CA ARG A 27 -0.74 3.42 -16.11
C ARG A 27 0.02 2.40 -15.27
N THR A 28 0.71 1.46 -15.90
CA THR A 28 1.68 0.60 -15.21
C THR A 28 3.07 1.24 -15.25
N PRO A 29 3.75 1.41 -14.10
CA PRO A 29 5.12 1.91 -14.05
C PRO A 29 6.07 0.91 -14.72
N ALA A 30 7.02 1.43 -15.50
CA ALA A 30 8.06 0.63 -16.11
C ALA A 30 9.13 0.26 -15.07
N GLY A 31 9.59 -0.98 -15.08
CA GLY A 31 10.74 -1.40 -14.28
C GLY A 31 12.05 -0.85 -14.82
N SER A 32 13.12 -0.99 -14.04
CA SER A 32 14.47 -0.64 -14.47
C SER A 32 14.90 -1.45 -15.70
N THR A 33 15.66 -0.83 -16.59
CA THR A 33 16.34 -1.52 -17.72
C THR A 33 17.59 -2.28 -17.28
N GLY A 34 17.97 -2.17 -16.00
CA GLY A 34 19.08 -2.89 -15.40
C GLY A 34 18.80 -4.39 -15.20
N PRO A 35 19.75 -5.12 -14.60
CA PRO A 35 19.54 -6.53 -14.28
C PRO A 35 18.31 -6.71 -13.38
N ALA A 36 17.59 -7.79 -13.65
CA ALA A 36 16.45 -8.19 -12.83
C ALA A 36 16.90 -8.40 -11.38
N LEU A 37 16.04 -8.01 -10.44
CA LEU A 37 16.31 -8.18 -9.03
C LEU A 37 16.41 -9.67 -8.68
N THR A 38 17.43 -10.03 -7.90
CA THR A 38 17.55 -11.41 -7.41
C THR A 38 16.40 -11.74 -6.47
N ALA A 39 15.99 -13.01 -6.38
CA ALA A 39 14.94 -13.42 -5.45
C ALA A 39 15.24 -13.02 -3.99
N LYS A 40 16.51 -13.06 -3.58
CA LYS A 40 16.94 -12.61 -2.25
C LYS A 40 16.76 -11.09 -2.08
N GLY A 41 17.16 -10.29 -3.06
CA GLY A 41 16.99 -8.84 -3.03
C GLY A 41 15.52 -8.43 -3.02
N ARG A 42 14.69 -9.11 -3.82
CA ARG A 42 13.24 -8.88 -3.86
C ARG A 42 12.60 -9.17 -2.51
N ARG A 43 12.93 -10.30 -1.90
CA ARG A 43 12.43 -10.66 -0.57
C ARG A 43 12.87 -9.66 0.49
N HIS A 44 14.13 -9.23 0.48
CA HIS A 44 14.64 -8.25 1.43
C HIS A 44 13.86 -6.93 1.40
N LEU A 45 13.58 -6.39 0.20
CA LEU A 45 12.82 -5.14 0.09
C LEU A 45 11.35 -5.30 0.52
N ILE A 46 10.76 -6.47 0.32
CA ILE A 46 9.41 -6.77 0.82
C ILE A 46 9.42 -6.86 2.34
N GLU A 47 10.40 -7.56 2.92
CA GLU A 47 10.58 -7.64 4.38
C GLU A 47 10.74 -6.24 4.99
N GLU A 48 11.50 -5.34 4.36
CA GLU A 48 11.63 -3.94 4.80
C GLU A 48 10.30 -3.17 4.76
N LEU A 49 9.50 -3.33 3.69
CA LEU A 49 8.17 -2.71 3.60
C LEU A 49 7.20 -3.26 4.66
N GLU A 50 7.22 -4.57 4.91
CA GLU A 50 6.42 -5.20 5.95
C GLU A 50 6.84 -4.73 7.35
N GLU A 51 8.14 -4.65 7.63
CA GLU A 51 8.67 -4.13 8.89
C GLU A 51 8.25 -2.68 9.12
N LEU A 52 8.39 -1.81 8.12
CA LEU A 52 7.91 -0.42 8.19
C LEU A 52 6.41 -0.36 8.48
N TYR A 53 5.61 -1.17 7.78
CA TYR A 53 4.16 -1.25 7.99
C TYR A 53 3.82 -1.63 9.43
N TRP A 54 4.46 -2.65 10.00
CA TRP A 54 4.19 -3.08 11.37
C TRP A 54 4.64 -2.04 12.39
N ASN A 55 5.81 -1.43 12.20
CA ASN A 55 6.32 -0.40 13.10
C ASN A 55 5.40 0.83 13.13
N ASP A 56 4.96 1.30 11.96
CA ASP A 56 4.06 2.44 11.81
C ASP A 56 2.70 2.13 12.49
N LEU A 57 2.16 0.91 12.29
CA LEU A 57 0.92 0.48 12.93
C LEU A 57 1.02 0.34 14.46
N GLU A 58 2.14 -0.17 14.97
CA GLU A 58 2.39 -0.24 16.41
C GLU A 58 2.45 1.15 17.04
N TRP A 59 3.09 2.11 16.38
CA TRP A 59 3.13 3.50 16.83
C TRP A 59 1.74 4.10 16.95
N GLU A 60 0.89 3.93 15.93
CA GLU A 60 -0.48 4.44 15.92
C GLU A 60 -1.36 3.81 16.99
N ASN A 61 -1.18 2.51 17.24
CA ASN A 61 -1.86 1.81 18.33
C ASN A 61 -1.45 2.35 19.71
N VAL A 62 -0.24 2.89 19.86
CA VAL A 62 0.26 3.49 21.10
C VAL A 62 -0.21 4.94 21.26
N THR A 63 -0.27 5.71 20.18
CA THR A 63 -0.57 7.16 20.23
C THR A 63 -2.07 7.45 20.11
N GLU A 64 -2.85 6.55 19.50
CA GLU A 64 -4.28 6.69 19.22
C GLU A 64 -4.67 7.98 18.47
N GLU A 65 -3.72 8.61 17.77
CA GLU A 65 -3.90 9.94 17.17
C GLU A 65 -5.02 9.97 16.12
N GLU A 66 -5.24 8.86 15.42
CA GLU A 66 -6.31 8.69 14.43
C GLU A 66 -7.74 8.57 15.01
N ARG A 67 -7.88 8.57 16.34
CA ARG A 67 -9.20 8.74 17.00
C ARG A 67 -9.62 10.21 17.08
N MET A 68 -8.75 11.16 16.71
CA MET A 68 -9.07 12.57 16.64
C MET A 68 -9.76 12.93 15.31
N GLU A 69 -10.67 13.90 15.35
CA GLU A 69 -11.57 14.25 14.23
C GLU A 69 -10.81 14.57 12.92
N GLY A 70 -10.95 13.71 11.90
CA GLY A 70 -10.32 13.90 10.59
C GLY A 70 -10.25 12.64 9.72
N GLY A 71 -10.23 11.45 10.35
CA GLY A 71 -10.07 10.16 9.68
C GLY A 71 -8.62 9.83 9.32
N SER A 72 -8.32 8.53 9.13
CA SER A 72 -6.95 8.04 8.86
C SER A 72 -6.33 8.66 7.62
N LEU A 73 -5.31 9.50 7.81
CA LEU A 73 -4.49 10.03 6.73
C LEU A 73 -3.27 9.13 6.56
N PRO A 74 -3.21 8.28 5.51
CA PRO A 74 -2.11 7.33 5.35
C PRO A 74 -0.72 7.96 5.33
N GLU A 75 -0.62 9.24 4.93
CA GLU A 75 0.61 10.01 4.94
C GLU A 75 1.14 10.30 6.34
N LEU A 76 0.26 10.39 7.33
CA LEU A 76 0.62 10.56 8.74
C LEU A 76 0.83 9.20 9.40
N THR A 77 -0.04 8.24 9.10
CA THR A 77 0.00 6.89 9.67
C THR A 77 1.19 6.07 9.17
N PHE A 78 1.54 6.14 7.87
CA PHE A 78 2.55 5.28 7.23
C PHE A 78 3.60 6.06 6.41
N PRO A 79 4.28 7.06 7.02
CA PRO A 79 5.20 7.92 6.29
C PRO A 79 6.39 7.15 5.72
N GLY A 80 6.91 6.16 6.47
CA GLY A 80 8.06 5.35 6.07
C GLY A 80 7.73 4.45 4.89
N VAL A 81 6.61 3.74 4.95
CA VAL A 81 6.12 2.89 3.86
C VAL A 81 5.94 3.69 2.58
N LEU A 82 5.24 4.83 2.65
CA LEU A 82 4.98 5.65 1.47
C LEU A 82 6.25 6.27 0.88
N ALA A 83 7.22 6.63 1.72
CA ALA A 83 8.53 7.09 1.26
C ALA A 83 9.27 5.99 0.48
N LEU A 84 9.29 4.77 1.00
CA LEU A 84 9.93 3.64 0.33
C LEU A 84 9.21 3.25 -0.97
N VAL A 85 7.86 3.22 -0.98
CA VAL A 85 7.07 2.99 -2.22
C VAL A 85 7.43 4.03 -3.30
N ARG A 86 7.50 5.31 -2.95
CA ARG A 86 7.91 6.36 -3.91
C ARG A 86 9.35 6.15 -4.41
N GLY A 87 10.26 5.76 -3.52
CA GLY A 87 11.65 5.43 -3.88
C GLY A 87 11.74 4.26 -4.87
N LEU A 88 10.95 3.21 -4.67
CA LEU A 88 10.87 2.04 -5.55
C LEU A 88 10.21 2.34 -6.90
N LEU A 89 9.51 3.46 -7.04
CA LEU A 89 8.86 3.90 -8.28
C LEU A 89 9.58 5.05 -8.97
N LEU A 90 10.71 5.50 -8.40
CA LEU A 90 11.45 6.67 -8.83
C LEU A 90 12.12 6.40 -10.20
N THR A 91 11.74 7.18 -11.20
CA THR A 91 12.32 7.09 -12.56
C THR A 91 13.33 8.19 -12.88
N GLU A 92 13.44 9.20 -12.03
CA GLU A 92 14.30 10.36 -12.23
C GLU A 92 15.00 10.71 -10.91
N VAL A 93 16.28 11.06 -11.00
CA VAL A 93 17.08 11.53 -9.86
C VAL A 93 17.55 12.95 -10.15
N ILE A 94 17.88 13.69 -9.09
CA ILE A 94 18.44 15.04 -9.22
C ILE A 94 19.72 14.99 -10.05
N GLU A 95 19.90 16.00 -10.92
CA GLU A 95 21.09 16.17 -11.75
C GLU A 95 22.36 16.21 -10.87
N GLY A 96 23.31 15.31 -11.14
CA GLY A 96 24.51 15.12 -10.33
C GLY A 96 24.44 13.99 -9.28
N SER A 97 23.31 13.27 -9.19
CA SER A 97 23.25 12.02 -8.41
C SER A 97 24.24 10.99 -8.95
N ALA A 98 25.02 10.38 -8.06
CA ALA A 98 25.95 9.30 -8.40
C ALA A 98 25.23 7.98 -8.74
N ALA A 99 23.98 7.82 -8.28
CA ALA A 99 23.16 6.64 -8.53
C ALA A 99 22.11 6.94 -9.60
N MET A 100 21.95 6.00 -10.53
CA MET A 100 20.85 6.00 -11.50
C MET A 100 19.55 5.57 -10.81
N PRO A 101 18.39 6.05 -11.28
CA PRO A 101 17.11 5.53 -10.81
C PRO A 101 16.98 4.06 -11.18
N GLU A 102 16.67 3.23 -10.18
CA GLU A 102 16.41 1.81 -10.36
C GLU A 102 14.99 1.46 -9.86
N PRO A 103 13.94 1.82 -10.62
CA PRO A 103 12.57 1.52 -10.22
C PRO A 103 12.36 -0.01 -10.16
N ARG A 104 11.73 -0.45 -9.07
CA ARG A 104 11.38 -1.84 -8.74
C ARG A 104 9.86 -1.98 -8.50
N PRO A 105 9.01 -1.70 -9.51
CA PRO A 105 7.56 -1.79 -9.35
C PRO A 105 7.08 -3.21 -8.99
N GLU A 106 7.86 -4.25 -9.30
CA GLU A 106 7.58 -5.63 -8.93
C GLU A 106 7.57 -5.87 -7.41
N VAL A 107 8.35 -5.10 -6.65
CA VAL A 107 8.37 -5.16 -5.18
C VAL A 107 7.09 -4.53 -4.62
N VAL A 108 6.67 -3.41 -5.20
CA VAL A 108 5.44 -2.71 -4.80
C VAL A 108 4.20 -3.56 -5.08
N GLU A 109 4.19 -4.29 -6.20
CA GLU A 109 3.12 -5.27 -6.51
C GLU A 109 3.03 -6.39 -5.47
N ASP A 110 4.15 -6.96 -5.04
CA ASP A 110 4.14 -7.99 -3.99
C ASP A 110 3.62 -7.42 -2.66
N PHE A 111 4.00 -6.19 -2.35
CA PHE A 111 3.51 -5.50 -1.16
C PHE A 111 2.00 -5.24 -1.22
N PHE A 112 1.42 -4.95 -2.40
CA PHE A 112 -0.04 -4.90 -2.55
C PHE A 112 -0.70 -6.25 -2.27
N GLY A 113 -0.04 -7.36 -2.63
CA GLY A 113 -0.46 -8.70 -2.25
C GLY A 113 -0.50 -8.89 -0.74
N PHE A 114 0.55 -8.46 -0.03
CA PHE A 114 0.62 -8.45 1.43
C PHE A 114 -0.53 -7.63 2.05
N LEU A 115 -0.69 -6.37 1.66
CA LEU A 115 -1.73 -5.47 2.19
C LEU A 115 -3.13 -6.04 1.95
N SER A 116 -3.40 -6.56 0.75
CA SER A 116 -4.68 -7.20 0.42
C SER A 116 -4.96 -8.42 1.30
N GLY A 117 -3.92 -9.22 1.60
CA GLY A 117 -3.99 -10.32 2.54
C GLY A 117 -4.34 -9.86 3.96
N ARG A 118 -3.68 -8.79 4.43
CA ARG A 118 -3.90 -8.21 5.76
C ARG A 118 -5.32 -7.65 5.90
N ILE A 119 -5.81 -6.92 4.90
CA ILE A 119 -7.19 -6.40 4.84
C ILE A 119 -8.21 -7.54 5.01
N LEU A 120 -8.00 -8.68 4.31
CA LEU A 120 -8.91 -9.83 4.43
C LEU A 120 -8.83 -10.52 5.79
N ALA A 121 -7.68 -10.51 6.46
CA ALA A 121 -7.54 -11.01 7.82
C ALA A 121 -8.28 -10.11 8.82
N LEU A 122 -8.02 -8.80 8.77
CA LEU A 122 -8.65 -7.80 9.61
C LEU A 122 -10.17 -7.75 9.43
N ARG A 123 -10.69 -7.92 8.21
CA ARG A 123 -12.14 -8.07 7.97
C ARG A 123 -12.75 -9.25 8.72
N ARG A 124 -12.04 -10.37 8.85
CA ARG A 124 -12.53 -11.54 9.60
C ARG A 124 -12.48 -11.30 11.10
N GLU A 125 -11.42 -10.66 11.59
CA GLU A 125 -11.24 -10.30 12.99
C GLU A 125 -12.32 -9.30 13.45
N ALA A 126 -12.53 -8.23 12.69
CA ALA A 126 -13.57 -7.24 12.96
C ALA A 126 -15.00 -7.83 12.90
N ALA A 127 -15.23 -8.83 12.04
CA ALA A 127 -16.51 -9.54 11.97
C ALA A 127 -16.76 -10.51 13.15
N GLY A 128 -15.74 -10.78 13.99
CA GLY A 128 -15.83 -11.67 15.15
C GLY A 128 -16.77 -11.17 16.26
N GLY A 129 -17.22 -9.92 16.20
CA GLY A 129 -18.22 -9.34 17.10
C GLY A 129 -17.74 -8.02 17.75
N PRO A 130 -18.64 -7.29 18.41
CA PRO A 130 -18.30 -6.04 19.10
C PRO A 130 -17.39 -6.32 20.31
N GLY A 131 -16.45 -5.41 20.56
CA GLY A 131 -15.47 -5.50 21.64
C GLY A 131 -14.14 -4.85 21.25
N GLU A 132 -13.27 -4.63 22.23
CA GLU A 132 -11.98 -3.94 22.05
C GLU A 132 -11.13 -4.53 20.91
N GLU A 133 -11.11 -5.85 20.77
CA GLU A 133 -10.40 -6.54 19.69
C GLU A 133 -11.04 -6.30 18.31
N GLY A 134 -12.38 -6.32 18.22
CA GLY A 134 -13.11 -6.07 16.98
C GLY A 134 -13.01 -4.61 16.54
N ASP A 135 -13.11 -3.67 17.49
CA ASP A 135 -12.98 -2.24 17.24
C ASP A 135 -11.56 -1.88 16.79
N ARG A 136 -10.54 -2.47 17.42
CA ARG A 136 -9.14 -2.34 17.01
C ARG A 136 -8.91 -2.91 15.61
N ALA A 137 -9.39 -4.13 15.34
CA ALA A 137 -9.28 -4.72 14.00
C ALA A 137 -10.00 -3.87 12.94
N ALA A 138 -11.13 -3.24 13.27
CA ALA A 138 -11.84 -2.33 12.38
C ALA A 138 -11.07 -1.02 12.13
N LEU A 139 -10.34 -0.51 13.12
CA LEU A 139 -9.47 0.65 12.96
C LEU A 139 -8.27 0.33 12.07
N GLU A 140 -7.53 -0.74 12.39
CA GLU A 140 -6.41 -1.21 11.58
C GLU A 140 -6.86 -1.49 10.14
N LEU A 141 -8.04 -2.07 9.95
CA LEU A 141 -8.62 -2.31 8.62
C LEU A 141 -8.75 -1.02 7.81
N ARG A 142 -9.24 0.07 8.42
CA ARG A 142 -9.38 1.36 7.73
C ARG A 142 -8.01 1.93 7.35
N MET A 143 -7.05 1.90 8.27
CA MET A 143 -5.68 2.35 8.04
C MET A 143 -5.00 1.57 6.91
N THR A 144 -5.02 0.23 6.97
CA THR A 144 -4.41 -0.62 5.93
C THR A 144 -5.09 -0.45 4.57
N ALA A 145 -6.42 -0.31 4.54
CA ALA A 145 -7.15 -0.07 3.30
C ALA A 145 -6.80 1.29 2.69
N ALA A 146 -6.74 2.34 3.50
CA ALA A 146 -6.37 3.68 3.05
C ALA A 146 -4.90 3.73 2.57
N LEU A 147 -3.98 3.01 3.23
CA LEU A 147 -2.61 2.83 2.75
C LEU A 147 -2.56 2.15 1.38
N LEU A 148 -3.32 1.07 1.17
CA LEU A 148 -3.38 0.38 -0.12
C LEU A 148 -3.86 1.32 -1.23
N ASP A 149 -4.96 2.04 -0.97
CA ASP A 149 -5.50 3.00 -1.95
C ASP A 149 -4.49 4.09 -2.26
N ARG A 150 -3.84 4.67 -1.24
CA ARG A 150 -2.83 5.72 -1.43
C ARG A 150 -1.62 5.22 -2.22
N ALA A 151 -1.11 4.03 -1.90
CA ALA A 151 0.01 3.45 -2.60
C ALA A 151 -0.35 3.06 -4.05
N LEU A 152 -1.60 2.67 -4.34
CA LEU A 152 -2.10 2.48 -5.70
C LEU A 152 -2.11 3.80 -6.51
N LEU A 153 -2.46 4.93 -5.89
CA LEU A 153 -2.36 6.24 -6.53
C LEU A 153 -0.90 6.55 -6.92
N GLU A 154 0.04 6.34 -6.00
CA GLU A 154 1.48 6.54 -6.27
C GLU A 154 1.96 5.62 -7.40
N TYR A 155 1.58 4.33 -7.36
CA TYR A 155 1.92 3.33 -8.37
C TYR A 155 1.44 3.71 -9.77
N HIS A 156 0.21 4.20 -9.87
CA HIS A 156 -0.40 4.61 -11.14
C HIS A 156 -0.10 6.06 -11.55
N ARG A 157 0.66 6.81 -10.72
CA ARG A 157 0.95 8.24 -10.88
C ARG A 157 -0.33 9.07 -11.02
N LEU A 158 -1.27 8.83 -10.11
CA LEU A 158 -2.52 9.56 -9.99
C LEU A 158 -2.45 10.51 -8.78
N SER A 159 -3.00 11.70 -8.94
CA SER A 159 -3.29 12.59 -7.82
C SER A 159 -4.65 12.24 -7.21
N PRO A 160 -4.90 12.56 -5.94
CA PRO A 160 -6.23 12.40 -5.34
C PRO A 160 -7.34 13.15 -6.13
N GLU A 161 -6.99 14.26 -6.77
CA GLU A 161 -7.91 15.06 -7.59
C GLU A 161 -8.35 14.33 -8.87
N ASP A 162 -7.52 13.43 -9.41
CA ASP A 162 -7.84 12.65 -10.62
C ASP A 162 -8.95 11.60 -10.38
N VAL A 163 -9.22 11.27 -9.12
CA VAL A 163 -10.07 10.13 -8.73
C VAL A 163 -11.36 10.60 -8.05
N GLY A 164 -11.32 11.74 -7.37
CA GLY A 164 -12.41 12.15 -6.46
C GLY A 164 -12.44 11.29 -5.19
N THR A 165 -13.53 11.38 -4.41
CA THR A 165 -13.73 10.50 -3.24
C THR A 165 -14.03 9.09 -3.72
N LEU A 166 -13.15 8.13 -3.42
CA LEU A 166 -13.43 6.71 -3.56
C LEU A 166 -14.43 6.31 -2.46
N GLU A 167 -15.70 6.07 -2.83
CA GLU A 167 -16.73 5.52 -1.93
C GLU A 167 -16.59 4.01 -1.72
#